data_AF-A0A7C2H528-F1
#
_entry.id   AF-A0A7C2H528-F1
#
_cell.length_a   1.000
_cell.length_b   1.000
_cell.length_c   1.000
_cell.angle_alpha   90.00
_cell.angle_beta   90.00
_cell.angle_gamma   90.00
#
_symmetry.space_group_name_H-M   'P 1'
#
loop_
_entity.id
_entity.type
_entity.pdbx_description
1 polymer ?
#
loop_
_entity_poly.entity_id
_entity_poly.type
_entity_poly.pdbx_seq_one_letter_code
_entity_poly.pdbx_strand_id
1 'polypeptide(L)'
;MLQELVGRGVQRVLLFVTDDFRGLGEMIGEPFPCAQHQPCLLHLQRNLERGLSREAMRRARAALFPLRCSREREEGQGLAGGTGGGGGIRCACPGPPDGGRGGQLPCLSGLPQRGEGAPMPAPTQRGARVPALT
;
A
#
# COMPACT_ATOMS: atom_id res chain seq x y z
N MET A 1 -11.71 -2.21 14.23
CA MET A 1 -11.43 -2.03 12.78
C MET A 1 -10.35 -2.98 12.22
N LEU A 2 -9.05 -2.81 12.47
CA LEU A 2 -8.02 -3.67 11.84
C LEU A 2 -8.15 -5.15 12.25
N GLN A 3 -8.40 -5.42 13.53
CA GLN A 3 -8.66 -6.77 14.05
C GLN A 3 -9.93 -7.41 13.45
N GLU A 4 -10.91 -6.61 13.06
CA GLU A 4 -12.11 -7.14 12.37
C GLU A 4 -11.80 -7.58 10.95
N LEU A 5 -10.84 -6.94 10.26
CA LEU A 5 -10.38 -7.40 8.95
C LEU A 5 -9.70 -8.76 9.08
N VAL A 6 -8.88 -8.95 10.12
CA VAL A 6 -8.26 -10.25 10.45
C VAL A 6 -9.35 -11.28 10.78
N GLY A 7 -10.33 -10.92 11.61
CA GLY A 7 -11.46 -11.78 11.97
C GLY A 7 -12.36 -12.17 10.78
N ARG A 8 -12.36 -11.38 9.70
CA ARG A 8 -13.04 -11.69 8.42
C ARG A 8 -12.16 -12.51 7.46
N GLY A 9 -10.94 -12.88 7.86
CA GLY A 9 -10.03 -13.72 7.08
C GLY A 9 -9.03 -12.96 6.20
N VAL A 10 -8.87 -11.64 6.37
CA VAL A 10 -7.81 -10.89 5.68
C VAL A 10 -6.47 -11.21 6.34
N GLN A 11 -5.61 -11.93 5.62
CA GLN A 11 -4.34 -12.44 6.17
C GLN A 11 -3.12 -11.68 5.66
N ARG A 12 -3.13 -11.21 4.41
CA ARG A 12 -1.98 -10.55 3.78
C ARG A 12 -2.40 -9.28 3.08
N VAL A 13 -1.89 -8.17 3.58
CA VAL A 13 -2.06 -6.85 2.97
C VAL A 13 -0.68 -6.35 2.57
N LEU A 14 -0.54 -5.92 1.32
CA LEU A 14 0.74 -5.40 0.80
C LEU A 14 0.88 -3.90 1.04
N LEU A 15 -0.23 -3.16 0.92
CA LEU A 15 -0.23 -1.71 0.98
C LEU A 15 -1.51 -1.19 1.64
N PHE A 16 -1.34 -0.36 2.66
CA PHE A 16 -2.40 0.50 3.20
C PHE A 16 -2.23 1.90 2.64
N VAL A 17 -3.29 2.45 2.05
CA VAL A 17 -3.34 3.85 1.61
C VAL A 17 -4.34 4.58 2.49
N THR A 18 -3.86 5.42 3.39
CA THR A 18 -4.73 6.13 4.36
C THR A 18 -4.39 7.62 4.42
N ASP A 19 -5.23 8.42 5.06
CA ASP A 19 -4.83 9.79 5.40
C ASP A 19 -3.73 9.77 6.48
N ASP A 20 -3.06 10.92 6.67
CA ASP A 20 -1.95 11.08 7.61
C ASP A 20 -2.47 11.18 9.05
N PHE A 21 -2.63 10.02 9.69
CA PHE A 21 -2.99 9.90 11.11
C PHE A 21 -1.79 9.45 11.93
N ARG A 22 -1.49 10.19 12.99
CA ARG A 22 -0.43 9.84 13.95
C ARG A 22 -0.75 8.50 14.62
N GLY A 23 0.24 7.62 14.72
CA GLY A 23 0.12 6.29 15.35
C GLY A 23 -0.56 5.23 14.49
N LEU A 24 -1.11 5.57 13.32
CA LEU A 24 -1.78 4.58 12.46
C LEU A 24 -0.80 3.56 11.86
N GLY A 25 0.41 3.99 11.51
CA GLY A 25 1.45 3.08 11.01
C GLY A 25 1.84 2.01 12.04
N GLU A 26 1.93 2.39 13.32
CA GLU A 26 2.23 1.47 14.43
C GLU A 26 1.10 0.47 14.62
N MET A 27 -0.15 0.94 14.62
CA MET A 27 -1.34 0.07 14.72
C MET A 27 -1.50 -0.87 13.53
N ILE A 28 -1.03 -0.51 12.34
CA ILE A 28 -1.02 -1.39 11.17
C ILE A 28 0.07 -2.46 11.30
N GLY A 29 1.23 -2.10 11.85
CA GLY A 29 2.36 -3.00 12.03
C GLY A 29 2.08 -4.18 12.95
N GLU A 30 1.19 -4.02 13.93
CA GLU A 30 0.79 -5.09 14.85
C GLU A 30 0.11 -6.28 14.14
N PRO A 31 -1.03 -6.11 13.43
CA PRO A 31 -1.68 -7.19 12.70
C PRO A 31 -1.06 -7.47 11.32
N PHE A 32 -0.39 -6.50 10.70
CA PHE A 32 0.14 -6.60 9.33
C PHE A 32 1.60 -6.09 9.23
N PRO A 33 2.57 -6.81 9.82
CA PRO A 33 3.98 -6.35 9.89
C PRO A 33 4.67 -6.22 8.53
N CYS A 34 4.19 -6.95 7.51
CA CYS A 34 4.73 -6.90 6.16
C CYS A 34 4.06 -5.85 5.27
N ALA A 35 3.00 -5.19 5.75
CA ALA A 35 2.28 -4.22 4.96
C ALA A 35 3.03 -2.89 4.92
N GLN A 36 3.14 -2.30 3.73
CA GLN A 36 3.61 -0.94 3.57
C GLN A 36 2.46 0.04 3.85
N HIS A 37 2.79 1.21 4.39
CA HIS A 37 1.81 2.25 4.69
C HIS A 37 2.12 3.51 3.90
N GLN A 38 1.26 3.90 2.97
CA GLN A 38 1.42 5.07 2.12
C GLN A 38 0.35 6.13 2.45
N PRO A 39 0.74 7.40 2.66
CA PRO A 39 -0.22 8.49 2.73
C PRO A 39 -1.00 8.68 1.42
N CYS A 40 -2.31 8.89 1.53
CA CYS A 40 -3.20 9.02 0.40
C CYS A 40 -3.02 10.38 -0.27
N LEU A 41 -2.47 10.39 -1.48
CA LEU A 41 -2.25 11.62 -2.26
C LEU A 41 -3.54 12.38 -2.56
N LEU A 42 -4.69 11.69 -2.66
CA LEU A 42 -5.99 12.35 -2.84
C LEU A 42 -6.42 13.10 -1.59
N HIS A 43 -6.23 12.52 -0.39
CA HIS A 43 -6.50 13.22 0.86
C HIS A 43 -5.55 14.40 1.05
N LEU A 44 -4.25 14.22 0.74
CA LEU A 44 -3.30 15.33 0.72
C LEU A 44 -3.76 16.47 -0.20
N GLN A 45 -4.14 16.17 -1.44
CA GLN A 45 -4.61 17.20 -2.38
C GLN A 45 -5.85 17.94 -1.84
N ARG A 46 -6.84 17.22 -1.31
CA ARG A 46 -8.05 17.82 -0.74
C ARG A 46 -7.74 18.67 0.50
N ASN A 47 -6.81 18.22 1.34
CA ASN A 47 -6.38 18.97 2.52
C ASN A 47 -5.71 20.29 2.12
N LEU A 48 -4.87 20.27 1.07
CA LEU A 48 -4.25 21.48 0.53
C LEU A 48 -5.28 22.42 -0.12
N GLU A 49 -6.24 21.89 -0.87
CA GLU A 49 -7.31 22.69 -1.50
C GLU A 49 -8.16 23.45 -0.46
N ARG A 50 -8.34 22.88 0.74
CA ARG A 50 -9.07 23.52 1.84
C ARG A 50 -8.25 24.57 2.56
N GLY A 51 -6.94 24.37 2.68
CA GLY A 51 -6.05 25.21 3.48
C GLY A 51 -5.31 26.31 2.73
N LEU A 52 -5.17 26.20 1.40
CA LEU A 52 -4.36 27.11 0.60
C LEU A 52 -5.19 28.08 -0.24
N SER A 53 -4.63 29.27 -0.48
CA SER A 53 -5.17 30.19 -1.50
C SER A 53 -5.05 29.58 -2.90
N ARG A 54 -5.85 30.06 -3.86
CA ARG A 54 -5.81 29.57 -5.25
C ARG A 54 -4.42 29.61 -5.87
N GLU A 55 -3.65 30.66 -5.59
CA GLU A 55 -2.29 30.82 -6.11
C GLU A 55 -1.28 29.88 -5.42
N ALA A 56 -1.38 29.73 -4.10
CA ALA A 56 -0.58 28.76 -3.37
C ALA A 56 -0.90 27.32 -3.81
N MET A 57 -2.17 27.00 -4.04
CA MET A 57 -2.57 25.70 -4.57
C MET A 57 -2.05 25.46 -5.99
N ARG A 58 -2.03 26.48 -6.86
CA ARG A 58 -1.43 26.37 -8.20
C ARG A 58 0.03 25.98 -8.11
N ARG A 59 0.80 26.63 -7.23
CA ARG A 59 2.21 26.30 -6.96
C ARG A 59 2.37 24.90 -6.38
N ALA A 60 1.54 24.54 -5.40
CA ALA A 60 1.56 23.21 -4.79
C ALA A 60 1.27 22.10 -5.81
N ARG A 61 0.29 22.27 -6.70
CA ARG A 61 0.02 21.31 -7.79
C ARG A 61 1.19 21.18 -8.75
N ALA A 62 1.83 22.29 -9.10
CA ALA A 62 3.00 22.29 -9.99
C ALA A 62 4.19 21.53 -9.36
N ALA A 63 4.32 21.54 -8.04
CA ALA A 63 5.34 20.76 -7.32
C ALA A 63 4.95 19.28 -7.10
N LEU A 64 3.70 19.00 -6.75
CA LEU A 64 3.22 17.64 -6.45
C LEU A 64 3.03 16.76 -7.69
N PHE A 65 2.71 17.36 -8.85
CA PHE A 65 2.48 16.60 -10.07
C PHE A 65 3.75 15.88 -10.55
N PRO A 66 4.92 16.55 -10.67
CA PRO A 66 6.18 15.88 -10.97
C PRO A 66 6.51 14.74 -10.00
N LEU A 67 6.40 14.98 -8.69
CA LEU A 67 6.67 13.97 -7.66
C LEU A 67 5.86 12.69 -7.83
N ARG A 68 4.59 12.81 -8.22
CA ARG A 68 3.71 11.65 -8.47
C ARG A 68 4.08 10.91 -9.76
N CYS A 69 4.63 11.62 -10.74
CA CYS A 69 4.92 11.09 -12.07
C CYS A 69 6.37 10.64 -12.25
N SER A 70 7.27 11.01 -11.35
CA SER A 70 8.64 10.51 -11.31
C SER A 70 8.63 8.98 -11.21
N ARG A 71 9.38 8.33 -12.10
CA ARG A 71 9.49 6.87 -12.15
C ARG A 71 10.57 6.36 -11.21
N GLU A 72 11.52 7.22 -10.89
CA GLU A 72 12.67 6.89 -10.06
C GLU A 72 12.57 7.58 -8.71
N ARG A 73 12.92 6.83 -7.66
CA ARG A 73 12.87 7.32 -6.29
C ARG A 73 13.84 8.49 -6.08
N GLU A 74 15.02 8.44 -6.69
CA GLU A 74 16.04 9.49 -6.57
C GLU A 74 15.60 10.79 -7.23
N GLU A 75 14.97 10.72 -8.41
CA GLU A 75 14.36 11.87 -9.09
C GLU A 75 13.30 12.54 -8.19
N GLY A 76 12.40 11.73 -7.62
CA GLY A 76 11.38 12.22 -6.69
C GLY A 76 11.96 12.84 -5.41
N GLN A 77 13.07 12.29 -4.89
CA GLN A 77 13.76 12.85 -3.73
C GLN A 77 14.42 14.20 -4.04
N GLY A 78 14.99 14.35 -5.24
CA GLY A 78 15.55 15.62 -5.70
C GLY A 78 14.49 16.72 -5.81
N LEU A 79 13.30 16.36 -6.29
CA LEU A 79 12.16 17.28 -6.42
C LEU A 79 11.53 17.67 -5.06
N ALA A 80 11.62 16.80 -4.06
CA ALA A 80 11.09 17.04 -2.71
C ALA A 80 11.97 17.97 -1.86
N GLY A 81 13.25 18.16 -2.23
CA GLY A 81 14.15 19.20 -1.72
C GLY A 81 14.30 19.29 -0.20
N GLY A 82 15.17 18.46 0.39
CA GLY A 82 15.62 18.64 1.78
C GLY A 82 16.44 17.48 2.32
N THR A 83 17.68 17.77 2.75
CA THR A 83 18.56 16.88 3.52
C THR A 83 17.83 16.21 4.68
N GLY A 84 17.92 14.88 4.73
CA GLY A 84 17.72 14.03 5.91
C GLY A 84 16.75 14.50 6.99
N GLY A 85 15.53 13.97 6.99
CA GLY A 85 14.63 14.18 8.12
C GLY A 85 13.29 13.49 7.99
N GLY A 86 13.20 12.29 8.54
CA GLY A 86 11.97 11.76 9.15
C GLY A 86 10.99 11.05 8.21
N GLY A 87 10.86 9.74 8.39
CA GLY A 87 9.66 9.00 7.97
C GLY A 87 9.79 8.15 6.72
N GLY A 88 10.99 7.73 6.33
CA GLY A 88 11.08 6.50 5.53
C GLY A 88 10.49 5.37 6.35
N ILE A 89 9.39 4.77 5.88
CA ILE A 89 8.71 3.64 6.52
C ILE A 89 9.77 2.58 6.81
N ARG A 90 10.09 2.42 8.09
CA ARG A 90 10.94 1.33 8.54
C ARG A 90 10.12 0.07 8.39
N CYS A 91 10.45 -0.72 7.37
CA CYS A 91 10.07 -2.12 7.37
C CYS A 91 10.61 -2.71 8.69
N ALA A 92 9.72 -3.25 9.53
CA ALA A 92 10.10 -3.89 10.78
C ALA A 92 10.74 -5.27 10.56
N CYS A 93 10.83 -5.75 9.32
CA CYS A 93 11.56 -6.96 9.00
C CYS A 93 13.07 -6.65 9.06
N PRO A 94 13.90 -7.53 9.68
CA PRO A 94 15.34 -7.42 9.55
C PRO A 94 15.69 -7.46 8.06
N GLY A 95 16.40 -6.43 7.59
CA GLY A 95 16.90 -6.39 6.22
C GLY A 95 17.91 -7.52 5.99
N PRO A 96 18.10 -7.97 4.74
CA PRO A 96 19.16 -8.92 4.42
C PRO A 96 20.54 -8.33 4.83
N PRO A 97 21.47 -9.15 5.35
CA PRO A 97 22.74 -8.68 5.92
C PRO A 97 23.64 -7.92 4.94
N ASP A 98 23.40 -8.05 3.62
CA ASP A 98 24.41 -7.71 2.61
C ASP A 98 24.11 -6.44 1.79
N GLY A 99 23.12 -5.63 2.18
CA GLY A 99 22.83 -4.36 1.49
C GLY A 99 22.50 -4.49 -0.02
N GLY A 100 22.14 -5.70 -0.47
CA GLY A 100 21.92 -6.01 -1.87
C GLY A 100 20.61 -5.44 -2.43
N ARG A 101 20.74 -4.69 -3.54
CA ARG A 101 19.62 -4.33 -4.43
C ARG A 101 19.05 -5.63 -5.03
N GLY A 102 17.75 -5.87 -4.86
CA GLY A 102 17.00 -6.84 -5.66
C GLY A 102 16.65 -8.19 -5.02
N GLY A 103 16.91 -8.41 -3.72
CA GLY A 103 16.42 -9.60 -3.03
C GLY A 103 14.92 -9.54 -2.74
N GLN A 104 14.17 -10.60 -3.05
CA GLN A 104 12.81 -10.77 -2.55
C GLN A 104 12.85 -10.72 -1.02
N LEU A 105 12.01 -9.87 -0.43
CA LEU A 105 11.85 -9.81 1.03
C LEU A 105 11.60 -11.24 1.55
N PRO A 106 12.17 -11.62 2.71
CA PRO A 106 12.02 -12.98 3.25
C PRO A 106 10.54 -13.37 3.51
N CYS A 107 9.61 -12.42 3.54
CA CYS A 107 8.17 -12.66 3.59
C CYS A 107 7.52 -13.00 2.23
N LEU A 108 8.21 -12.77 1.11
CA LEU A 108 7.76 -13.04 -0.25
C LEU A 108 8.26 -14.39 -0.79
N SER A 109 9.20 -15.03 -0.10
CA SER A 109 9.81 -16.33 -0.49
C SER A 109 8.83 -17.51 -0.53
N GLY A 110 7.61 -17.33 0.01
CA GLY A 110 6.51 -18.31 -0.04
C GLY A 110 5.34 -17.93 -0.95
N LEU A 111 5.46 -16.87 -1.76
CA LEU A 111 4.45 -16.57 -2.77
C LEU A 111 4.69 -17.43 -4.01
N PRO A 112 3.63 -18.05 -4.59
CA PRO A 112 3.79 -18.77 -5.84
C PRO A 112 4.34 -17.79 -6.89
N GLN A 113 5.53 -18.08 -7.41
CA GLN A 113 6.10 -17.31 -8.50
C GLN A 113 5.13 -17.37 -9.68
N ARG A 114 4.96 -16.24 -10.38
CA ARG A 114 4.06 -16.08 -11.53
C ARG A 114 4.56 -16.96 -12.69
N GLY A 115 4.35 -18.27 -12.58
CA GLY A 115 4.44 -19.25 -13.64
C GLY A 115 3.04 -19.48 -14.18
N GLU A 116 2.92 -19.32 -15.50
CA GLU A 116 1.84 -19.70 -16.43
C GLU A 116 0.50 -20.16 -15.82
N GLY A 117 -0.56 -19.41 -16.15
CA GLY A 117 -1.90 -19.61 -15.64
C GLY A 117 -2.37 -21.06 -15.71
N ALA A 118 -2.61 -21.66 -14.54
CA ALA A 118 -3.39 -22.88 -14.46
C ALA A 118 -4.79 -22.61 -15.06
N PRO A 119 -5.29 -23.47 -15.97
CA PRO A 119 -6.60 -23.28 -16.57
C PRO A 119 -7.67 -23.34 -15.49
N MET A 120 -8.58 -22.36 -15.53
CA MET A 120 -9.77 -22.29 -14.68
C MET A 120 -10.56 -23.60 -14.79
N PRO A 121 -10.94 -24.25 -13.68
CA PRO A 121 -11.81 -25.42 -13.74
C PRO A 121 -13.19 -25.00 -14.26
N ALA A 122 -13.72 -25.79 -15.19
CA ALA A 122 -15.04 -25.56 -15.78
C ALA A 122 -16.15 -25.60 -14.71
N PRO A 123 -17.21 -24.79 -14.85
CA PRO A 123 -18.31 -24.77 -13.88
C PRO A 123 -19.00 -26.13 -13.85
N THR A 124 -18.95 -26.78 -12.69
CA THR A 124 -19.68 -28.02 -12.45
C THR A 124 -21.17 -27.69 -12.27
N GLN A 125 -21.98 -28.03 -13.28
CA GLN A 125 -23.43 -27.97 -13.14
C GLN A 125 -23.88 -29.13 -12.25
N ARG A 126 -24.18 -28.84 -10.98
CA ARG A 126 -24.89 -29.78 -10.11
C ARG A 126 -26.18 -29.12 -9.63
N GLY A 127 -27.26 -29.43 -10.33
CA GLY A 127 -28.60 -28.99 -9.98
C GLY A 127 -29.02 -29.51 -8.60
N ALA A 128 -29.37 -28.59 -7.72
CA ALA A 128 -30.09 -28.90 -6.50
C ALA A 128 -31.59 -28.84 -6.82
N ARG A 129 -32.23 -30.01 -6.94
CA ARG A 129 -33.69 -30.13 -6.85
C ARG A 129 -34.08 -29.73 -5.43
N VAL A 130 -34.86 -28.66 -5.31
CA VAL A 130 -35.53 -28.27 -4.07
C VAL A 130 -36.74 -29.19 -3.88
N PRO A 131 -36.90 -29.93 -2.77
CA PRO A 131 -38.13 -30.66 -2.52
C PRO A 131 -39.24 -29.67 -2.12
N ALA A 132 -40.42 -29.84 -2.73
CA ALA A 132 -41.62 -29.09 -2.38
C ALA A 132 -42.09 -29.49 -0.99
N LEU A 133 -42.28 -28.51 -0.11
CA LEU A 133 -42.97 -28.69 1.16
C LEU A 133 -44.47 -28.76 0.88
N THR A 134 -45.09 -29.90 1.22
CA THR A 134 -46.54 -30.10 1.37
C THR A 134 -47.02 -29.56 2.70
#